data_AF-E1JQY5-F1
#
_entry.id   AF-E1JQY5-F1
#
_cell.length_a   1.000
_cell.length_b   1.000
_cell.length_c   1.000
_cell.angle_alpha   90.00
_cell.angle_beta   90.00
_cell.angle_gamma   90.00
#
_symmetry.space_group_name_H-M   'P 1'
#
loop_
_entity.id
_entity.type
_entity.pdbx_description
1 polymer ?
#
loop_
_entity_poly.entity_id
_entity_poly.type
_entity_poly.pdbx_seq_one_letter_code
_entity_poly.pdbx_strand_id
1 'polypeptide(L)'
;MPRHEYPSLTPILHALVKRAPSGIGAQTIANMLGWHYPTMMSELSGQPGHKCGVDRLLPVMDITDSDEPLHFLAREMGGVFVRLPSIEDGDDPVQQQCLVAVKEFGELIAACADALADNTIKPDERIRIRREGYEAVAAIMALLKLVEAD
;
A
#
# COMPACT_ATOMS: atom_id res chain seq x y z
N MET A 1 -13.07 -28.94 -5.02
CA MET A 1 -11.92 -28.05 -5.29
C MET A 1 -11.07 -27.99 -4.02
N PRO A 2 -9.75 -28.21 -4.08
CA PRO A 2 -8.90 -28.00 -2.92
C PRO A 2 -8.98 -26.53 -2.49
N ARG A 3 -9.12 -26.29 -1.17
CA ARG A 3 -9.19 -24.96 -0.62
C ARG A 3 -7.80 -24.33 -0.75
N HIS A 4 -7.71 -23.16 -1.39
CA HIS A 4 -6.45 -22.43 -1.43
C HIS A 4 -6.08 -22.02 -0.01
N GLU A 5 -4.87 -22.39 0.42
CA GLU A 5 -4.34 -22.05 1.74
C GLU A 5 -3.53 -20.77 1.61
N TYR A 6 -4.02 -19.70 2.24
CA TYR A 6 -3.34 -18.40 2.21
C TYR A 6 -2.25 -18.32 3.28
N PRO A 7 -1.09 -17.73 2.98
CA PRO A 7 -0.05 -17.48 3.97
C PRO A 7 -0.55 -16.54 5.08
N SER A 8 0.03 -16.68 6.28
CA SER A 8 -0.35 -15.85 7.42
C SER A 8 0.22 -14.43 7.33
N LEU A 9 -0.63 -13.42 7.56
CA LEU A 9 -0.24 -12.01 7.65
C LEU A 9 0.41 -11.66 9.01
N THR A 10 0.10 -12.43 10.06
CA THR A 10 0.52 -12.16 11.44
C THR A 10 2.05 -11.94 11.61
N PRO A 11 2.94 -12.70 10.94
CA PRO A 11 4.39 -12.47 11.03
C PRO A 11 4.83 -11.08 10.53
N ILE A 12 4.12 -10.52 9.53
CA ILE A 12 4.41 -9.17 9.02
C ILE A 12 4.08 -8.14 10.11
N LEU A 13 2.88 -8.22 10.70
CA LEU A 13 2.48 -7.34 11.80
C LEU A 13 3.42 -7.46 13.01
N HIS A 14 3.86 -8.67 13.34
CA HIS A 14 4.83 -8.91 14.40
C HIS A 14 6.18 -8.25 14.12
N ALA A 15 6.65 -8.30 12.87
CA ALA A 15 7.89 -7.64 12.46
C ALA A 15 7.75 -6.11 12.57
N LEU A 16 6.62 -5.54 12.12
CA LEU A 16 6.36 -4.09 12.19
C LEU A 16 6.37 -3.56 13.62
N VAL A 17 5.70 -4.23 14.57
CA VAL A 17 5.70 -3.76 15.95
C VAL A 17 7.06 -3.89 16.65
N LYS A 18 7.90 -4.84 16.22
CA LYS A 18 9.24 -5.04 16.81
C LYS A 18 10.33 -4.20 16.17
N ARG A 19 10.14 -3.80 14.92
CA ARG A 19 11.13 -3.11 14.08
C ARG A 19 10.45 -2.01 13.28
N ALA A 20 9.68 -1.16 13.97
CA ALA A 20 9.03 -0.04 13.33
C ALA A 20 10.09 0.87 12.68
N PRO A 21 9.88 1.35 11.44
CA PRO A 21 10.82 2.24 10.76
C PRO A 21 11.17 3.50 11.57
N SER A 22 10.22 4.01 12.34
CA SER A 22 10.38 5.15 13.26
C SER A 22 11.25 4.85 14.50
N GLY A 23 11.62 3.59 14.72
CA GLY A 23 12.42 3.15 15.88
C GLY A 23 11.61 2.98 17.17
N ILE A 24 10.29 3.21 17.16
CA ILE A 24 9.44 3.00 18.33
C ILE A 24 9.31 1.51 18.65
N GLY A 25 9.40 1.16 19.94
CA GLY A 25 9.32 -0.22 20.40
C GLY A 25 7.89 -0.73 20.56
N ALA A 26 7.71 -2.05 20.52
CA ALA A 26 6.40 -2.71 20.64
C ALA A 26 5.61 -2.33 21.91
N GLN A 27 6.29 -2.10 23.05
CA GLN A 27 5.62 -1.63 24.28
C GLN A 27 5.05 -0.22 24.11
N THR A 28 5.81 0.67 23.46
CA THR A 28 5.37 2.04 23.18
C THR A 28 4.20 2.04 22.22
N ILE A 29 4.25 1.23 21.17
CA ILE A 29 3.13 1.03 20.23
C ILE A 29 1.87 0.56 20.97
N ALA A 30 2.00 -0.47 21.82
CA ALA A 30 0.87 -0.97 22.59
C ALA A 30 0.25 0.14 23.47
N ASN A 31 1.08 0.93 24.15
CA ASN A 31 0.61 2.03 24.98
C ASN A 31 -0.10 3.12 24.16
N MET A 32 0.46 3.51 23.00
CA MET A 32 -0.13 4.51 22.11
C MET A 32 -1.48 4.07 21.53
N LEU A 33 -1.64 2.77 21.24
CA LEU A 33 -2.89 2.19 20.75
C LEU A 33 -3.88 1.83 21.87
N GLY A 34 -3.52 2.02 23.15
CA GLY A 34 -4.34 1.63 24.30
C GLY A 34 -4.50 0.12 24.47
N TRP A 35 -3.56 -0.68 23.95
CA TRP A 35 -3.61 -2.14 23.97
C TRP A 35 -2.79 -2.72 25.11
N HIS A 36 -3.28 -3.82 25.69
CA HIS A 36 -2.50 -4.57 26.68
C HIS A 36 -1.34 -5.31 25.99
N TYR A 37 -0.10 -4.90 26.30
CA TYR A 37 1.11 -5.38 25.62
C TYR A 37 1.27 -6.92 25.61
N PRO A 38 1.15 -7.64 26.75
CA PRO A 38 1.25 -9.11 26.73
C PRO A 38 0.24 -9.77 25.80
N THR A 39 -1.00 -9.26 25.78
CA THR A 39 -2.06 -9.78 24.92
C THR A 39 -1.74 -9.54 23.44
N MET A 40 -1.35 -8.31 23.09
CA MET A 40 -0.92 -7.96 21.74
C MET A 40 0.23 -8.87 21.27
N MET A 41 1.24 -9.10 22.12
CA MET A 41 2.38 -9.94 21.75
C MET A 41 2.02 -11.42 21.61
N SER A 42 1.13 -11.98 22.45
CA SER A 42 0.65 -13.36 22.28
C SER A 42 -0.12 -13.54 20.97
N GLU A 43 -0.94 -12.56 20.58
CA GLU A 43 -1.66 -12.56 19.31
C GLU A 43 -0.72 -12.44 18.10
N LEU A 44 0.26 -11.54 18.15
CA LEU A 44 1.20 -11.29 17.05
C LEU A 44 2.30 -12.36 16.92
N SER A 45 2.64 -13.05 18.00
CA SER A 45 3.63 -14.14 17.94
C SER A 45 3.03 -15.47 17.44
N GLY A 46 1.71 -15.54 17.23
CA GLY A 46 1.04 -16.74 16.77
C GLY A 46 1.02 -17.86 17.81
N GLN A 47 0.98 -17.52 19.11
CA GLN A 47 0.89 -18.53 20.16
C GLN A 47 -0.39 -19.37 20.01
N PRO A 48 -0.35 -20.68 20.34
CA PRO A 48 -1.52 -21.54 20.26
C PRO A 48 -2.72 -20.95 21.03
N GLY A 49 -3.88 -20.88 20.38
CA GLY A 49 -5.10 -20.34 20.98
C GLY A 49 -5.25 -18.81 20.89
N HIS A 50 -4.24 -18.09 20.42
CA HIS A 50 -4.30 -16.64 20.21
C HIS A 50 -4.50 -16.32 18.73
N LYS A 51 -5.34 -15.34 18.43
CA LYS A 51 -5.61 -14.86 17.08
C LYS A 51 -5.45 -13.35 17.03
N CYS A 52 -4.66 -12.86 16.07
CA CYS A 52 -4.62 -11.43 15.77
C CYS A 52 -5.93 -11.06 15.07
N GLY A 53 -6.73 -10.20 15.71
CA GLY A 53 -7.96 -9.68 15.12
C GLY A 53 -7.70 -8.81 13.89
N VAL A 54 -8.58 -8.85 12.90
CA VAL A 54 -8.46 -8.05 11.66
C VAL A 54 -8.48 -6.54 11.95
N ASP A 55 -9.20 -6.12 12.99
CA ASP A 55 -9.30 -4.71 13.39
C ASP A 55 -7.97 -4.13 13.92
N ARG A 56 -6.97 -4.98 14.19
CA ARG A 56 -5.62 -4.54 14.55
C ARG A 56 -4.77 -4.12 13.34
N LEU A 57 -5.18 -4.51 12.14
CA LEU A 57 -4.38 -4.33 10.93
C LEU A 57 -4.10 -2.86 10.64
N LEU A 58 -5.16 -2.05 10.50
CA LEU A 58 -5.03 -0.62 10.18
C LEU A 58 -4.30 0.17 11.28
N PRO A 59 -4.62 0.01 12.59
CA PRO A 59 -3.89 0.72 13.63
C PRO A 59 -2.39 0.41 13.68
N VAL A 60 -1.99 -0.84 13.40
CA VAL A 60 -0.56 -1.19 13.32
C VAL A 60 0.10 -0.56 12.09
N MET A 61 -0.57 -0.57 10.93
CA MET A 61 -0.06 0.06 9.72
C MET A 61 0.12 1.57 9.89
N ASP A 62 -0.89 2.24 10.46
CA ASP A 62 -0.90 3.69 10.69
C ASP A 62 0.23 4.11 11.64
N ILE A 63 0.34 3.48 12.81
CA ILE A 63 1.35 3.85 13.81
C ILE A 63 2.79 3.50 13.39
N THR A 64 2.94 2.52 12.49
CA THR A 64 4.25 2.14 11.94
C THR A 64 4.55 2.80 10.60
N ASP A 65 3.61 3.57 10.06
CA ASP A 65 3.62 4.14 8.71
C ASP A 65 4.07 3.13 7.65
N SER A 66 3.45 1.94 7.66
CA SER A 66 3.83 0.83 6.79
C SER A 66 2.65 0.23 6.04
N ASP A 67 2.75 0.24 4.72
CA ASP A 67 1.80 -0.38 3.80
C ASP A 67 2.15 -1.84 3.45
N GLU A 68 3.20 -2.40 4.06
CA GLU A 68 3.65 -3.77 3.80
C GLU A 68 2.53 -4.83 3.94
N PRO A 69 1.63 -4.74 4.93
CA PRO A 69 0.50 -5.67 5.02
C PRO A 69 -0.46 -5.57 3.82
N LEU A 70 -0.69 -4.39 3.26
CA LEU A 70 -1.54 -4.22 2.08
C LEU A 70 -0.86 -4.75 0.83
N HIS A 71 0.45 -4.55 0.68
CA HIS A 71 1.20 -5.14 -0.42
C HIS A 71 1.17 -6.68 -0.38
N PHE A 72 1.25 -7.27 0.81
CA PHE A 72 1.09 -8.70 1.00
C PHE A 72 -0.31 -9.17 0.57
N LEU A 73 -1.37 -8.55 1.11
CA LEU A 73 -2.75 -8.93 0.77
C LEU A 73 -3.06 -8.75 -0.72
N ALA A 74 -2.62 -7.64 -1.30
CA ALA A 74 -2.79 -7.38 -2.73
C ALA A 74 -2.10 -8.47 -3.57
N ARG A 75 -0.86 -8.85 -3.23
CA ARG A 75 -0.13 -9.91 -3.94
C ARG A 75 -0.87 -11.25 -3.90
N GLU A 76 -1.34 -11.67 -2.73
CA GLU A 76 -2.08 -12.93 -2.57
C GLU A 76 -3.41 -12.95 -3.34
N MET A 77 -3.98 -11.77 -3.61
CA MET A 77 -5.18 -11.59 -4.42
C MET A 77 -4.89 -11.31 -5.90
N GLY A 78 -3.63 -11.35 -6.33
CA GLY A 78 -3.23 -11.05 -7.71
C GLY A 78 -3.39 -9.57 -8.10
N GLY A 79 -3.48 -8.68 -7.12
CA GLY A 79 -3.62 -7.24 -7.29
C GLY A 79 -2.36 -6.47 -6.91
N VAL A 80 -2.51 -5.14 -6.88
CA VAL A 80 -1.49 -4.19 -6.43
C VAL A 80 -2.14 -3.19 -5.48
N PHE A 81 -1.39 -2.77 -4.45
CA PHE A 81 -1.77 -1.64 -3.61
C PHE A 81 -0.97 -0.41 -4.03
N VAL A 82 -1.65 0.73 -4.14
CA VAL A 82 -1.09 2.03 -4.48
C VAL A 82 -1.55 3.03 -3.43
N ARG A 83 -0.62 3.56 -2.64
CA ARG A 83 -0.92 4.64 -1.68
C ARG A 83 -1.13 5.93 -2.46
N LEU A 84 -2.27 6.58 -2.23
CA LEU A 84 -2.53 7.89 -2.80
C LEU A 84 -1.74 8.96 -2.04
N PRO A 85 -1.18 9.98 -2.71
CA PRO A 85 -0.51 11.08 -2.04
C PRO A 85 -1.49 11.83 -1.12
N SER A 86 -0.97 12.35 -0.01
CA SER A 86 -1.70 13.29 0.85
C SER A 86 -1.90 14.58 0.08
N ILE A 87 -3.15 15.08 0.01
CA ILE A 87 -3.42 16.41 -0.52
C ILE A 87 -3.24 17.39 0.64
N GLU A 88 -2.30 18.33 0.51
CA GLU A 88 -2.18 19.50 1.39
C GLU A 88 -3.02 20.65 0.84
N ASP A 89 -3.60 21.48 1.72
CA ASP A 89 -4.49 22.57 1.33
C ASP A 89 -3.73 23.71 0.59
N GLY A 90 -4.09 23.98 -0.68
CA GLY A 90 -3.59 25.13 -1.46
C GLY A 90 -3.89 25.06 -2.97
N ASP A 91 -4.29 26.20 -3.58
CA ASP A 91 -4.89 26.36 -4.92
C ASP A 91 -6.09 25.42 -5.19
N ASP A 92 -6.79 25.50 -6.34
CA ASP A 92 -7.84 24.54 -6.71
C ASP A 92 -7.19 23.15 -6.88
N PRO A 93 -7.27 22.26 -5.88
CA PRO A 93 -6.46 21.05 -5.86
C PRO A 93 -6.90 20.09 -6.97
N VAL A 94 -8.18 20.15 -7.35
CA VAL A 94 -8.76 19.36 -8.43
C VAL A 94 -8.09 19.73 -9.74
N GLN A 95 -7.93 21.02 -10.04
CA GLN A 95 -7.27 21.47 -11.28
C GLN A 95 -5.81 21.02 -11.36
N GLN A 96 -5.03 21.19 -10.28
CA GLN A 96 -3.63 20.76 -10.26
C GLN A 96 -3.50 19.24 -10.39
N GLN A 97 -4.32 18.49 -9.66
CA GLN A 97 -4.29 17.03 -9.73
C GLN A 97 -4.77 16.51 -11.09
N CYS A 98 -5.67 17.22 -11.76
CA CYS A 98 -6.10 16.89 -13.11
C CYS A 98 -4.94 17.02 -14.11
N LEU A 99 -4.12 18.07 -14.00
CA LEU A 99 -2.91 18.22 -14.81
C LEU A 99 -1.88 17.11 -14.54
N VAL A 100 -1.71 16.70 -13.28
CA VAL A 100 -0.84 15.57 -12.91
C VAL A 100 -1.36 14.26 -13.54
N ALA A 101 -2.65 13.96 -13.39
CA ALA A 101 -3.24 12.77 -13.99
C ALA A 101 -3.06 12.71 -15.51
N VAL A 102 -3.20 13.84 -16.20
CA VAL A 102 -2.96 13.93 -17.65
C VAL A 102 -1.49 13.70 -18.00
N LYS A 103 -0.55 14.28 -17.22
CA LYS A 103 0.89 14.09 -17.42
C LYS A 103 1.27 12.61 -17.30
N GLU A 104 0.92 11.98 -16.17
CA GLU A 104 1.28 10.59 -15.88
C GLU A 104 0.65 9.62 -16.88
N PHE A 105 -0.59 9.87 -17.29
CA PHE A 105 -1.22 9.10 -18.36
C PHE A 105 -0.49 9.28 -19.71
N GLY A 106 -0.05 10.50 -20.02
CA GLY A 106 0.78 10.77 -21.20
C GLY A 106 2.12 10.02 -21.18
N GLU A 107 2.79 9.94 -20.04
CA GLU A 107 4.04 9.21 -19.85
C GLU A 107 3.87 7.69 -20.04
N LEU A 108 2.76 7.12 -19.53
CA LEU A 108 2.37 5.74 -19.81
C LEU A 108 2.20 5.47 -21.30
N ILE A 109 1.47 6.35 -22.01
CA ILE A 109 1.24 6.19 -23.45
C ILE A 109 2.57 6.31 -24.23
N ALA A 110 3.44 7.23 -23.85
CA ALA A 110 4.77 7.37 -24.44
C ALA A 110 5.62 6.11 -24.22
N ALA A 111 5.64 5.55 -23.00
CA ALA A 111 6.35 4.30 -22.72
C ALA A 111 5.81 3.11 -23.51
N CYS A 112 4.48 3.04 -23.70
CA CYS A 112 3.87 2.03 -24.57
C CYS A 112 4.27 2.23 -26.04
N ALA A 113 4.26 3.47 -26.54
CA ALA A 113 4.64 3.78 -27.93
C ALA A 113 6.10 3.43 -28.21
N ASP A 114 7.01 3.79 -27.31
CA ASP A 114 8.44 3.45 -27.38
C ASP A 114 8.65 1.93 -27.46
N ALA A 115 7.99 1.17 -26.58
CA ALA A 115 8.14 -0.29 -26.47
C ALA A 115 7.47 -1.07 -27.61
N LEU A 116 6.48 -0.47 -28.29
CA LEU A 116 5.80 -1.09 -29.42
C LEU A 116 6.47 -0.77 -30.76
N ALA A 117 7.46 0.13 -30.79
CA ALA A 117 8.12 0.59 -32.01
C ALA A 117 8.81 -0.54 -32.79
N ASP A 118 9.33 -1.56 -32.11
CA ASP A 118 9.98 -2.74 -32.71
C ASP A 118 9.12 -4.03 -32.63
N ASN A 119 7.83 -3.89 -32.29
CA ASN A 119 6.87 -4.97 -32.06
C ASN A 119 7.30 -6.01 -31.00
N THR A 120 8.29 -5.72 -30.16
CA THR A 120 8.81 -6.65 -29.15
C THR A 120 9.06 -5.94 -27.82
N ILE A 121 8.16 -6.12 -26.86
CA ILE A 121 8.33 -5.53 -25.52
C ILE A 121 9.43 -6.28 -24.75
N LYS A 122 10.58 -5.63 -24.60
CA LYS A 122 11.74 -6.10 -23.83
C LYS A 122 11.47 -6.11 -22.33
N PRO A 123 12.24 -6.87 -21.52
CA PRO A 123 12.02 -6.94 -20.08
C PRO A 123 12.08 -5.60 -19.35
N ASP A 124 13.03 -4.73 -19.72
CA ASP A 124 13.21 -3.37 -19.19
C ASP A 124 12.07 -2.43 -19.61
N GLU A 125 11.60 -2.53 -20.84
CA GLU A 125 10.43 -1.79 -21.34
C GLU A 125 9.16 -2.19 -20.58
N ARG A 126 8.96 -3.49 -20.30
CA ARG A 126 7.85 -3.99 -19.48
C ARG A 126 7.90 -3.44 -18.04
N ILE A 127 9.10 -3.30 -17.47
CA ILE A 127 9.28 -2.71 -16.15
C ILE A 127 8.88 -1.23 -16.18
N ARG A 128 9.33 -0.49 -17.20
CA ARG A 128 8.97 0.92 -17.39
C ARG A 128 7.47 1.10 -17.56
N ILE A 129 6.83 0.42 -18.52
CA ILE A 129 5.37 0.51 -18.76
C ILE A 129 4.58 0.28 -17.47
N ARG A 130 4.96 -0.73 -16.70
CA ARG A 130 4.26 -1.06 -15.45
C ARG A 130 4.44 0.04 -14.40
N ARG A 131 5.61 0.67 -14.31
CA ARG A 131 5.86 1.79 -13.40
C ARG A 131 4.98 2.98 -13.77
N GLU A 132 5.09 3.46 -15.02
CA GLU A 132 4.29 4.61 -15.49
C GLU A 132 2.79 4.33 -15.37
N GLY A 133 2.37 3.07 -15.59
CA GLY A 133 0.98 2.66 -15.43
C GLY A 133 0.46 2.77 -14.00
N TYR A 134 1.28 2.40 -13.01
CA TYR A 134 0.90 2.55 -11.61
C TYR A 134 0.91 4.02 -11.16
N GLU A 135 1.83 4.83 -11.66
CA GLU A 135 1.86 6.29 -11.43
C GLU A 135 0.61 6.97 -12.01
N ALA A 136 0.21 6.61 -13.24
CA ALA A 136 -1.02 7.10 -13.86
C ALA A 136 -2.29 6.70 -13.07
N VAL A 137 -2.39 5.44 -12.64
CA VAL A 137 -3.51 4.96 -11.81
C VAL A 137 -3.57 5.73 -10.48
N ALA A 138 -2.42 5.94 -9.83
CA ALA A 138 -2.33 6.70 -8.59
C ALA A 138 -2.87 8.13 -8.78
N ALA A 139 -2.44 8.80 -9.85
CA ALA A 139 -2.81 10.17 -10.13
C ALA A 139 -4.30 10.34 -10.43
N ILE A 140 -4.90 9.41 -11.20
CA ILE A 140 -6.34 9.40 -11.49
C ILE A 140 -7.15 9.16 -10.21
N MET A 141 -6.75 8.20 -9.38
CA MET A 141 -7.44 7.91 -8.13
C MET A 141 -7.37 9.09 -7.14
N ALA A 142 -6.23 9.80 -7.09
CA ALA A 142 -6.09 11.02 -6.29
C ALA A 142 -6.99 12.15 -6.79
N LEU A 143 -7.17 12.30 -8.11
CA LEU A 143 -8.13 13.25 -8.69
C LEU A 143 -9.56 12.93 -8.26
N LEU A 144 -9.97 11.67 -8.35
CA LEU A 144 -11.32 11.25 -7.94
C LEU A 144 -11.58 11.54 -6.46
N LYS A 145 -10.59 11.28 -5.60
CA LYS A 145 -10.68 11.56 -4.15
C LYS A 145 -10.89 13.05 -3.85
N LEU A 146 -10.30 13.94 -4.66
CA LEU A 146 -10.52 15.39 -4.52
C LEU A 146 -11.92 15.81 -4.94
N VAL A 147 -12.42 15.26 -6.05
CA VAL A 147 -13.79 15.54 -6.52
C VAL A 147 -14.84 15.03 -5.54
N GLU A 148 -14.58 13.94 -4.82
CA GLU A 148 -15.48 13.41 -3.79
C GLU A 148 -15.48 14.22 -2.47
N ALA A 149 -14.48 15.08 -2.26
CA ALA A 149 -14.33 15.87 -1.03
C ALA A 149 -14.98 17.26 -1.10
N ASP A 150 -15.33 17.74 -2.31
CA ASP A 150 -16.13 18.94 -2.59
C ASP A 150 -17.65 18.63 -2.60
#